data_AF-A0A378VYD8-F1
#
_entry.id   AF-A0A378VYD8-F1
#
_cell.length_a   1.000
_cell.length_b   1.000
_cell.length_c   1.000
_cell.angle_alpha   90.00
_cell.angle_beta   90.00
_cell.angle_gamma   90.00
#
_symmetry.space_group_name_H-M   'P 1'
#
loop_
_entity.id
_entity.type
_entity.pdbx_description
1 polymer ?
#
loop_
_entity_poly.entity_id
_entity_poly.type
_entity_poly.pdbx_seq_one_letter_code
_entity_poly.pdbx_strand_id
1 'polypeptide(L)'
;MDKEKVLDKIKKCLALGRSANEHEAAQALRQAQALMEKYKVNAEDIALSKVSEQKADRKMAFKLAGWQWGVANMIADIFGCKSYQRGKTMMFYGIGNRAETSAYAFDVVYRQISADRRKF
;
A
#
# COMPACT_ATOMS: atom_id res chain seq x y z
N MET A 1 11.84 -21.86 3.70
CA MET A 1 10.97 -20.84 4.32
C MET A 1 10.82 -19.71 3.31
N ASP A 2 9.61 -19.27 3.01
CA ASP A 2 9.35 -18.26 1.96
C ASP A 2 9.85 -16.86 2.40
N LYS A 3 10.35 -16.05 1.45
CA LYS A 3 10.92 -14.71 1.72
C LYS A 3 9.89 -13.79 2.40
N GLU A 4 8.63 -13.92 2.01
CA GLU A 4 7.52 -13.16 2.58
C GLU A 4 7.26 -13.53 4.05
N LYS A 5 7.36 -14.82 4.40
CA LYS A 5 7.24 -15.30 5.80
C LYS A 5 8.41 -14.84 6.66
N VAL A 6 9.61 -14.69 6.09
CA VAL A 6 10.77 -14.10 6.78
C VAL A 6 10.48 -12.63 7.10
N LEU A 7 10.00 -11.86 6.12
CA LEU A 7 9.68 -10.44 6.30
C LEU A 7 8.59 -10.23 7.36
N ASP A 8 7.55 -11.06 7.37
CA ASP A 8 6.50 -11.01 8.39
C ASP A 8 7.04 -11.28 9.81
N LYS A 9 7.91 -12.29 9.97
CA LYS A 9 8.58 -12.56 11.25
C LYS A 9 9.46 -11.40 11.70
N ILE A 10 10.27 -10.84 10.79
CA ILE A 10 11.11 -9.68 11.12
C ILE A 10 10.25 -8.49 11.57
N LYS A 11 9.14 -8.19 10.88
CA LYS A 11 8.21 -7.12 11.27
C LYS A 11 7.63 -7.34 12.67
N LYS A 12 7.21 -8.56 12.99
CA LYS A 12 6.67 -8.92 14.31
C LYS A 12 7.71 -8.74 15.41
N CYS A 13 8.93 -9.22 15.20
CA CYS A 13 10.04 -9.03 16.15
C CYS A 13 10.36 -7.54 16.35
N LEU A 14 10.39 -6.73 15.28
CA LEU A 14 10.61 -5.28 15.37
C LEU A 14 9.48 -4.55 16.09
N ALA A 15 8.23 -4.99 15.93
CA ALA A 15 7.09 -4.44 16.67
C ALA A 15 7.18 -4.79 18.16
N LEU A 16 7.52 -6.04 18.49
CA LEU A 16 7.71 -6.50 19.87
C LEU A 16 8.90 -5.82 20.55
N GLY A 17 9.94 -5.49 19.80
CA GLY A 17 11.08 -4.68 20.23
C GLY A 17 10.75 -3.27 20.73
N ARG A 18 9.51 -2.81 20.54
CA ARG A 18 9.01 -1.51 21.03
C ARG A 18 8.15 -1.63 22.29
N SER A 19 8.02 -2.83 22.87
CA SER A 19 7.24 -3.04 24.09
C SER A 19 7.96 -2.44 25.31
N ALA A 20 7.21 -2.21 26.39
CA ALA A 20 7.75 -1.69 27.65
C ALA A 20 8.57 -2.73 28.44
N ASN A 21 8.53 -4.01 28.04
CA ASN A 21 9.28 -5.07 28.70
C ASN A 21 10.68 -5.18 28.10
N GLU A 22 11.66 -4.56 28.76
CA GLU A 22 13.04 -4.44 28.27
C GLU A 22 13.67 -5.81 27.91
N HIS A 23 13.42 -6.85 28.69
CA HIS A 23 13.97 -8.19 28.45
C HIS A 23 13.42 -8.83 27.18
N GLU A 24 12.12 -8.66 26.94
CA GLU A 24 11.43 -9.17 25.75
C GLU A 24 11.78 -8.35 24.52
N ALA A 25 11.82 -7.02 24.67
CA ALA A 25 12.19 -6.10 23.62
C ALA A 25 13.62 -6.35 23.11
N ALA A 26 14.60 -6.50 24.01
CA ALA A 26 15.99 -6.79 23.65
C ALA A 26 16.14 -8.15 22.95
N GLN A 27 15.41 -9.18 23.40
CA GLN A 27 15.42 -10.49 22.73
C GLN A 27 14.81 -10.43 21.34
N ALA A 28 13.68 -9.72 21.19
CA ALA A 28 13.00 -9.55 19.91
C ALA A 28 13.87 -8.78 18.90
N LEU A 29 14.56 -7.73 19.32
CA LEU A 29 15.48 -6.96 18.47
C LEU A 29 16.66 -7.82 18.00
N ARG A 30 17.29 -8.60 18.89
CA ARG A 30 18.37 -9.53 18.51
C ARG A 30 17.89 -10.56 17.48
N GLN A 31 16.69 -11.10 17.68
CA GLN A 31 16.11 -12.07 16.75
C GLN A 31 15.81 -11.43 15.37
N ALA A 32 15.28 -10.20 15.35
CA ALA A 32 15.07 -9.46 14.11
C ALA A 32 16.39 -9.25 13.36
N GLN A 33 17.44 -8.81 14.04
CA GLN A 33 18.78 -8.59 13.47
C GLN A 33 19.37 -9.88 12.88
N ALA A 34 19.31 -10.99 13.63
CA ALA A 34 19.82 -12.28 13.16
C ALA A 34 19.06 -12.80 11.92
N LEU A 35 17.74 -12.57 11.84
CA LEU A 35 16.95 -12.90 10.66
C LEU A 35 17.30 -11.99 9.47
N MET A 36 17.47 -10.69 9.71
CA MET A 36 17.88 -9.73 8.67
C MET A 36 19.23 -10.12 8.05
N GLU A 37 20.23 -10.46 8.88
CA GLU A 37 21.55 -10.88 8.43
C GLU A 37 21.48 -12.21 7.66
N LYS A 38 20.83 -13.22 8.24
CA LYS A 38 20.72 -14.56 7.64
C LYS A 38 20.07 -14.54 6.25
N TYR A 39 19.06 -13.70 6.06
CA TYR A 39 18.30 -13.63 4.82
C TYR A 39 18.71 -12.44 3.93
N LYS A 40 19.74 -11.68 4.31
CA LYS A 40 20.24 -10.50 3.60
C LYS A 40 19.12 -9.49 3.29
N VAL A 41 18.29 -9.24 4.29
CA VAL A 41 17.16 -8.29 4.23
C VAL A 41 17.58 -7.00 4.92
N ASN A 42 17.45 -5.87 4.24
CA ASN A 42 17.74 -4.56 4.81
C ASN A 42 16.47 -3.83 5.29
N ALA A 43 16.62 -2.62 5.83
CA ALA A 43 15.49 -1.83 6.29
C ALA A 43 14.54 -1.38 5.14
N GLU A 44 15.07 -1.21 3.93
CA GLU A 44 14.32 -0.81 2.75
C GLU A 44 13.41 -1.94 2.26
N ASP A 45 13.90 -3.18 2.24
CA ASP A 45 13.09 -4.38 1.95
C ASP A 45 11.90 -4.49 2.91
N ILE A 46 12.12 -4.20 4.20
CA ILE A 46 11.08 -4.21 5.21
C ILE A 46 10.07 -3.09 4.97
N ALA A 47 10.53 -1.89 4.58
CA ALA A 47 9.65 -0.77 4.25
C ALA A 47 8.81 -1.05 3.00
N LEU A 48 9.43 -1.55 1.93
CA LEU A 48 8.77 -1.90 0.67
C LEU A 48 7.73 -3.01 0.88
N SER A 49 8.03 -3.99 1.74
CA SER A 49 7.06 -5.04 2.06
C SER A 49 5.83 -4.57 2.86
N LYS A 50 5.77 -3.30 3.28
CA LYS A 50 4.56 -2.69 3.88
C LYS A 50 3.70 -1.95 2.85
N VAL A 51 4.21 -1.78 1.63
CA VAL A 51 3.46 -1.20 0.52
C VAL A 51 2.48 -2.24 0.01
N SER A 52 1.21 -1.88 -0.01
CA SER A 52 0.15 -2.64 -0.66
C SER A 52 -0.23 -1.95 -1.97
N GLU A 53 -0.71 -2.73 -2.92
CA GLU A 53 -1.34 -2.22 -4.13
C GLU A 53 -2.79 -2.69 -4.18
N GLN A 54 -3.69 -1.79 -4.58
CA GLN A 54 -5.09 -2.11 -4.82
C GLN A 54 -5.53 -1.58 -6.18
N LYS A 55 -6.31 -2.39 -6.89
CA LYS A 55 -7.00 -1.97 -8.11
C LYS A 55 -8.32 -1.27 -7.77
N ALA A 56 -8.67 -0.25 -8.52
CA ALA A 56 -10.06 0.14 -8.68
C ALA A 56 -10.81 -0.96 -9.46
N ASP A 57 -12.07 -1.21 -9.10
CA ASP A 57 -12.88 -2.27 -9.72
C ASP A 57 -13.32 -1.89 -11.13
N ARG A 58 -13.44 -0.59 -11.40
CA ARG A 58 -13.85 -0.11 -12.72
C ARG A 58 -12.75 -0.29 -13.78
N LYS A 59 -13.14 -0.89 -14.90
CA LYS A 59 -12.35 -0.82 -16.14
C LYS A 59 -12.46 0.56 -16.77
N MET A 60 -11.30 1.11 -17.09
CA MET A 60 -11.10 2.42 -17.68
C MET A 60 -10.74 2.30 -19.17
N ALA A 61 -10.75 3.43 -19.86
CA ALA A 61 -10.16 3.52 -21.20
C ALA A 61 -8.64 3.31 -21.12
N PHE A 62 -8.03 2.85 -22.21
CA PHE A 62 -6.57 2.67 -22.26
C PHE A 62 -5.83 4.01 -22.13
N LYS A 63 -6.38 5.07 -22.74
CA LYS A 63 -5.93 6.44 -22.54
C LYS A 63 -6.91 7.18 -21.64
N LEU A 64 -6.46 7.55 -20.45
CA LEU A 64 -7.25 8.34 -19.53
C LEU A 64 -7.27 9.82 -19.95
N ALA A 65 -8.43 10.44 -19.85
CA ALA A 65 -8.60 11.88 -19.96
C ALA A 65 -8.05 12.60 -18.71
N GLY A 66 -7.65 13.86 -18.87
CA GLY A 66 -7.02 14.63 -17.79
C GLY A 66 -7.82 14.70 -16.50
N TRP A 67 -9.15 14.82 -16.59
CA TRP A 67 -10.02 14.85 -15.40
C TRP A 67 -10.00 13.52 -14.62
N GLN A 68 -9.83 12.38 -15.30
CA GLN A 68 -9.78 11.06 -14.64
C GLN A 68 -8.49 10.93 -13.83
N TRP A 69 -7.38 11.40 -14.40
CA TRP A 69 -6.12 11.55 -13.67
C TRP A 69 -6.24 12.54 -12.51
N GLY A 70 -6.91 13.67 -12.72
CA GLY A 70 -7.14 14.67 -11.67
C GLY A 70 -7.86 14.08 -10.46
N VAL A 71 -8.93 13.31 -10.68
CA VAL A 71 -9.66 12.63 -9.59
C VAL A 71 -8.78 11.58 -8.90
N ALA A 72 -8.08 10.74 -9.66
CA ALA A 72 -7.21 9.71 -9.08
C ALA A 72 -6.08 10.32 -8.22
N ASN A 73 -5.40 11.34 -8.74
CA ASN A 73 -4.31 12.01 -8.04
C ASN A 73 -4.79 12.75 -6.80
N MET A 74 -5.93 13.46 -6.88
CA MET A 74 -6.53 14.13 -5.72
C MET A 74 -6.84 13.13 -4.59
N ILE A 75 -7.45 11.99 -4.93
CA ILE A 75 -7.75 10.93 -3.96
C ILE A 75 -6.45 10.35 -3.37
N ALA A 76 -5.47 10.06 -4.23
CA ALA A 76 -4.20 9.54 -3.79
C ALA A 76 -3.50 10.49 -2.81
N ASP A 77 -3.51 11.79 -3.08
CA ASP A 77 -2.91 12.79 -2.20
C ASP A 77 -3.67 12.92 -0.87
N ILE A 78 -5.01 12.89 -0.87
CA ILE A 78 -5.83 12.94 0.37
C ILE A 78 -5.54 11.75 1.28
N PHE A 79 -5.43 10.55 0.73
CA PHE A 79 -5.19 9.33 1.52
C PHE A 79 -3.69 9.02 1.73
N GLY A 80 -2.79 9.88 1.24
CA GLY A 80 -1.35 9.73 1.39
C GLY A 80 -0.80 8.49 0.70
N CYS A 81 -1.29 8.20 -0.50
CA CYS A 81 -0.83 7.13 -1.38
C CYS A 81 -0.47 7.69 -2.76
N LYS A 82 -0.18 6.81 -3.72
CA LYS A 82 0.06 7.18 -5.12
C LYS A 82 -0.79 6.33 -6.05
N SER A 83 -1.02 6.84 -7.26
CA SER A 83 -1.81 6.18 -8.29
C SER A 83 -1.02 6.02 -9.59
N TYR A 84 -1.31 4.95 -10.31
CA TYR A 84 -0.79 4.71 -11.66
C TYR A 84 -1.80 3.91 -12.47
N GLN A 85 -1.59 3.83 -13.78
CA GLN A 85 -2.45 3.06 -14.66
C GLN A 85 -1.76 1.76 -15.07
N ARG A 86 -2.45 0.62 -14.92
CA ARG A 86 -2.02 -0.68 -15.43
C ARG A 86 -3.02 -1.17 -16.47
N GLY A 87 -2.69 -0.98 -17.74
CA GLY A 87 -3.59 -1.28 -18.86
C GLY A 87 -4.89 -0.49 -18.77
N LYS A 88 -6.01 -1.17 -18.51
CA LYS A 88 -7.34 -0.55 -18.38
C LYS A 88 -7.77 -0.36 -16.92
N THR A 89 -6.85 -0.37 -15.97
CA THR A 89 -7.18 -0.33 -14.54
C THR A 89 -6.41 0.79 -13.85
N MET A 90 -7.12 1.58 -13.05
CA MET A 90 -6.49 2.52 -12.12
C MET A 90 -5.99 1.73 -10.91
N MET A 91 -4.72 1.89 -10.59
CA MET A 91 -4.05 1.24 -9.48
C MET A 91 -3.66 2.28 -8.44
N PHE A 92 -3.80 1.93 -7.17
CA PHE A 92 -3.33 2.71 -6.05
C PHE A 92 -2.32 1.89 -5.27
N TYR A 93 -1.28 2.55 -4.74
CA TYR A 93 -0.29 1.90 -3.89
C TYR A 93 0.12 2.81 -2.74
N GLY A 94 0.36 2.22 -1.58
CA GLY A 94 0.69 2.95 -0.37
C GLY A 94 0.90 2.04 0.83
N ILE A 95 1.31 2.63 1.95
CA ILE A 95 1.57 1.88 3.19
C ILE A 95 0.24 1.56 3.88
N GLY A 96 0.08 0.31 4.35
CA GLY A 96 -1.11 -0.11 5.10
C GLY A 96 -2.36 -0.22 4.21
N ASN A 97 -3.49 0.31 4.69
CA ASN A 97 -4.79 0.26 4.02
C ASN A 97 -5.07 1.46 3.08
N ARG A 98 -4.08 2.32 2.85
CA ARG A 98 -4.25 3.55 2.06
C ARG A 98 -4.61 3.27 0.60
N ALA A 99 -3.98 2.25 0.01
CA ALA A 99 -4.28 1.83 -1.36
C ALA A 99 -5.73 1.35 -1.51
N GLU A 100 -6.19 0.53 -0.56
CA GLU A 100 -7.56 0.00 -0.55
C GLU A 100 -8.61 1.10 -0.39
N THR A 101 -8.41 1.99 0.57
CA THR A 101 -9.30 3.12 0.81
C THR A 101 -9.39 4.04 -0.41
N SER A 102 -8.25 4.30 -1.07
CA SER A 102 -8.18 5.15 -2.26
C SER A 102 -8.87 4.52 -3.46
N ALA A 103 -8.68 3.22 -3.69
CA ALA A 103 -9.35 2.50 -4.76
C ALA A 103 -10.88 2.54 -4.60
N TYR A 104 -11.37 2.28 -3.38
CA TYR A 104 -12.79 2.36 -3.07
C TYR A 104 -13.34 3.78 -3.27
N ALA A 105 -12.66 4.79 -2.73
CA ALA A 105 -13.07 6.19 -2.88
C ALA A 105 -13.12 6.60 -4.36
N PHE A 106 -12.13 6.16 -5.15
CA PHE A 106 -12.10 6.41 -6.58
C PHE A 106 -13.31 5.80 -7.29
N ASP A 107 -13.64 4.53 -7.03
CA ASP A 107 -14.81 3.90 -7.66
C ASP A 107 -16.13 4.62 -7.32
N VAL A 108 -16.30 5.06 -6.07
CA VAL A 108 -17.49 5.81 -5.63
C VAL A 108 -17.59 7.16 -6.33
N VAL A 109 -16.53 7.98 -6.24
CA VAL A 109 -16.49 9.33 -6.83
C VAL A 109 -16.63 9.26 -8.34
N TYR A 110 -15.92 8.34 -8.98
CA TYR A 110 -15.95 8.17 -10.42
C TYR A 110 -17.34 7.77 -10.91
N ARG A 111 -18.04 6.90 -10.17
CA ARG A 111 -19.43 6.53 -10.48
C ARG A 111 -20.35 7.75 -10.43
N GLN A 112 -20.20 8.60 -9.43
CA GLN A 112 -20.99 9.83 -9.30
C GLN A 112 -20.76 10.79 -10.47
N ILE A 113 -19.49 11.09 -10.78
CA ILE A 113 -19.13 11.97 -11.91
C ILE A 113 -19.67 11.41 -13.23
N SER A 114 -19.58 10.09 -13.43
CA SER A 114 -20.08 9.43 -14.64
C SER A 114 -21.60 9.43 -14.75
N ALA A 115 -22.33 9.49 -13.64
CA ALA A 115 -23.79 9.60 -13.63
C ALA A 115 -24.21 11.04 -13.94
N ASP A 116 -23.56 12.03 -13.34
CA ASP A 116 -23.90 13.43 -13.54
C ASP A 116 -23.53 13.92 -14.95
N ARG A 117 -22.42 13.45 -15.51
CA ARG A 117 -22.03 13.70 -16.91
C ARG A 117 -22.98 13.14 -17.97
N ARG A 118 -23.96 12.30 -17.60
CA ARG A 118 -24.99 11.82 -18.53
C ARG A 118 -26.25 12.67 -18.49
N LYS A 119 -26.40 13.52 -17.48
CA LYS A 119 -27.55 14.40 -17.30
C LYS A 119 -27.40 15.73 -18.05
N PHE A 120 -26.17 16.06 -18.43
CA PHE A 120 -25.77 17.25 -19.18
C PHE A 120 -25.04 16.80 -20.45
#